data_AF-A0A835V073-F1
#
_entry.id   AF-A0A835V073-F1
#
_cell.length_a   1.000
_cell.length_b   1.000
_cell.length_c   1.000
_cell.angle_alpha   90.00
_cell.angle_beta   90.00
_cell.angle_gamma   90.00
#
_symmetry.space_group_name_H-M   'P 1'
#
loop_
_entity.id
_entity.type
_entity.pdbx_description
1 polymer ?
#
loop_
_entity_poly.entity_id
_entity_poly.type
_entity_poly.pdbx_seq_one_letter_code
_entity_poly.pdbx_strand_id
1 'polypeptide(L)'
;METQWVLFDVPEVCHYALLVPLIEGRFRSALHPGENGHVMLCAESGSSLVKGHSFEALAYIHVSDNPYTLFKEAFTAIRVHLNSFRLLEEKTLPPLVDRFGWCTWDAFYLTVEPAGIWRGVKEFLEAGIPPRFLIIDDGWQSINMDGENPKECARNLVLGGEQMTARLYSFEEGERFMNYKAGSLLKNDAAHFDPMKPKLLINKAIEIERALKEEGSGVSQAKIEGLKRELKDLFGEQGGNEMDSASGEGGLSAFTKDMRTRFKGLDDIYVWHALCGAWGGVRTGSTHLDAKNHLHKAFPGLDGTMDDLAVIKIVEGGIGLVHPDQACDFYNSMHSYLSKAGVTGAKIDVIQALEYVGEEYGGRVELERGPITRA
;
A
#
# COMPACT_ATOMS: atom_id res chain seq x y z
N MET A 1 14.79 -18.35 -8.31
CA MET A 1 13.50 -18.45 -7.58
C MET A 1 13.81 -18.75 -6.13
N GLU A 2 13.39 -17.84 -5.25
CA GLU A 2 13.51 -17.96 -3.79
C GLU A 2 12.27 -18.68 -3.25
N THR A 3 12.42 -19.73 -2.44
CA THR A 3 11.29 -20.52 -1.91
C THR A 3 11.22 -20.42 -0.39
N GLN A 4 10.03 -20.09 0.13
CA GLN A 4 9.79 -19.83 1.56
C GLN A 4 9.43 -21.08 2.39
N TRP A 5 9.07 -22.19 1.76
CA TRP A 5 8.92 -23.51 2.38
C TRP A 5 8.75 -24.58 1.29
N VAL A 6 9.06 -25.83 1.61
CA VAL A 6 8.75 -26.97 0.73
C VAL A 6 8.12 -28.09 1.53
N LEU A 7 7.05 -28.65 0.99
CA LEU A 7 6.40 -29.85 1.50
C LEU A 7 6.71 -31.01 0.55
N PHE A 8 7.22 -32.10 1.11
CA PHE A 8 7.51 -33.34 0.40
C PHE A 8 6.59 -34.45 0.89
N ASP A 9 6.09 -35.28 -0.03
CA ASP A 9 5.59 -36.61 0.29
C ASP A 9 6.79 -37.57 0.38
N VAL A 10 6.84 -38.42 1.40
CA VAL A 10 7.90 -39.39 1.65
C VAL A 10 7.26 -40.79 1.70
N PRO A 11 7.00 -41.41 0.53
CA PRO A 11 6.22 -42.63 0.44
C PRO A 11 6.85 -43.82 1.17
N GLU A 12 8.19 -43.87 1.24
CA GLU A 12 8.94 -44.96 1.87
C GLU A 12 8.60 -45.14 3.35
N VAL A 13 8.18 -44.05 4.00
CA VAL A 13 7.74 -44.06 5.40
C VAL A 13 6.25 -43.73 5.55
N CYS A 14 5.52 -43.44 4.47
CA CYS A 14 4.14 -42.95 4.51
C CYS A 14 3.98 -41.67 5.35
N HIS A 15 4.91 -40.73 5.23
CA HIS A 15 4.87 -39.43 5.93
C HIS A 15 5.06 -38.27 4.97
N TYR A 16 4.77 -37.07 5.44
CA TYR A 16 5.09 -35.81 4.80
C TYR A 16 6.21 -35.11 5.57
N ALA A 17 7.10 -34.43 4.85
CA ALA A 17 8.15 -33.60 5.44
C ALA A 17 7.99 -32.14 5.02
N LEU A 18 7.96 -31.22 5.98
CA LEU A 18 7.93 -29.79 5.75
C LEU A 18 9.29 -29.18 6.11
N LEU A 19 9.91 -28.48 5.17
CA LEU A 19 11.12 -27.69 5.35
C LEU A 19 10.75 -26.20 5.35
N VAL A 20 11.02 -25.52 6.47
CA VAL A 20 10.74 -24.09 6.66
C VAL A 20 12.04 -23.35 6.98
N PRO A 21 12.57 -22.53 6.06
CA PRO A 21 13.61 -21.55 6.35
C PRO A 21 13.22 -20.62 7.50
N LEU A 22 14.17 -20.30 8.38
CA LEU A 22 13.97 -19.49 9.57
C LEU A 22 14.71 -18.15 9.47
N ILE A 23 14.42 -17.28 10.45
CA ILE A 23 15.13 -16.02 10.66
C ILE A 23 16.05 -16.19 11.87
N GLU A 24 17.33 -15.91 11.70
CA GLU A 24 18.34 -15.96 12.77
C GLU A 24 19.13 -14.65 12.82
N GLY A 25 19.11 -13.99 13.97
CA GLY A 25 19.71 -12.66 14.11
C GLY A 25 19.15 -11.70 13.07
N ARG A 26 20.03 -11.09 12.27
CA ARG A 26 19.70 -10.13 11.20
C ARG A 26 19.48 -10.79 9.84
N PHE A 27 19.46 -12.12 9.78
CA PHE A 27 19.44 -12.88 8.54
C PHE A 27 18.13 -13.62 8.40
N ARG A 28 17.53 -13.51 7.22
CA ARG A 28 16.46 -14.37 6.77
C ARG A 28 17.07 -15.45 5.90
N SER A 29 16.61 -16.67 6.06
CA SER A 29 16.98 -17.73 5.12
C SER A 29 15.88 -18.05 4.13
N ALA A 30 16.28 -18.64 3.00
CA ALA A 30 15.40 -19.14 1.97
C ALA A 30 16.04 -20.32 1.24
N LEU A 31 15.21 -21.06 0.50
CA LEU A 31 15.66 -22.17 -0.33
C LEU A 31 15.89 -21.70 -1.77
N HIS A 32 17.04 -22.07 -2.32
CA HIS A 32 17.46 -21.76 -3.68
C HIS A 32 17.78 -23.05 -4.44
N PRO A 33 17.61 -23.06 -5.77
CA PRO A 33 18.09 -24.16 -6.59
C PRO A 33 19.62 -24.23 -6.50
N GLY A 34 20.14 -25.40 -6.14
CA GLY A 34 21.56 -25.72 -6.19
C GLY A 34 21.92 -26.49 -7.48
N GLU A 35 23.22 -26.73 -7.67
CA GLU A 35 23.70 -27.53 -8.78
C GLU A 35 23.39 -29.02 -8.59
N ASN A 36 23.28 -29.76 -9.69
CA ASN A 36 23.12 -31.23 -9.69
C ASN A 36 21.91 -31.74 -8.87
N GLY A 37 20.83 -30.96 -8.82
CA GLY A 37 19.62 -31.32 -8.07
C GLY A 37 19.71 -31.09 -6.56
N HIS A 38 20.78 -30.44 -6.07
CA HIS A 38 20.85 -30.01 -4.68
C HIS A 38 19.92 -28.83 -4.40
N VAL A 39 19.53 -28.68 -3.14
CA VAL A 39 18.85 -27.49 -2.62
C VAL A 39 19.83 -26.73 -1.75
N MET A 40 19.95 -25.43 -1.99
CA MET A 40 20.80 -24.53 -1.20
C MET A 40 19.94 -23.80 -0.17
N LEU A 41 20.38 -23.81 1.08
CA LEU A 41 19.86 -22.93 2.12
C LEU A 41 20.71 -21.67 2.14
N CYS A 42 20.14 -20.56 1.70
CA CYS A 42 20.81 -19.26 1.65
C CYS A 42 20.35 -18.41 2.83
N ALA A 43 21.28 -17.76 3.53
CA ALA A 43 20.99 -16.80 4.59
C ALA A 43 21.45 -15.40 4.15
N GLU A 44 20.53 -14.43 4.19
CA GLU A 44 20.74 -13.09 3.67
C GLU A 44 20.21 -12.03 4.66
N SER A 45 21.02 -11.01 4.91
CA SER A 45 20.61 -9.81 5.66
C SER A 45 19.89 -8.79 4.78
N GLY A 46 20.21 -8.76 3.48
CA GLY A 46 19.81 -7.67 2.59
C GLY A 46 20.63 -6.38 2.81
N SER A 47 21.81 -6.47 3.43
CA SER A 47 22.73 -5.35 3.63
C SER A 47 24.20 -5.79 3.55
N SER A 48 25.01 -5.11 2.74
CA SER A 48 26.46 -5.37 2.65
C SER A 48 27.23 -5.02 3.93
N LEU A 49 26.62 -4.21 4.81
CA LEU A 49 27.16 -3.80 6.10
C LEU A 49 26.99 -4.89 7.18
N VAL A 50 26.11 -5.87 6.95
CA VAL A 50 25.81 -6.93 7.91
C VAL A 50 26.42 -8.25 7.44
N LYS A 51 27.41 -8.72 8.18
CA LYS A 51 28.15 -9.96 7.89
C LYS A 51 27.91 -11.01 8.97
N GLY A 52 27.82 -12.27 8.55
CA GLY A 52 27.66 -13.43 9.41
C GLY A 52 28.32 -14.64 8.76
N HIS A 53 28.87 -15.55 9.56
CA HIS A 53 29.59 -16.74 9.07
C HIS A 53 29.27 -18.03 9.83
N SER A 54 28.37 -17.96 10.83
CA SER A 54 27.95 -19.10 11.64
C SER A 54 26.50 -18.89 12.02
N PHE A 55 25.70 -19.95 11.87
CA PHE A 55 24.27 -19.94 12.13
C PHE A 55 23.88 -21.27 12.78
N GLU A 56 22.99 -21.22 13.76
CA GLU A 56 22.56 -22.38 14.55
C GLU A 56 21.27 -23.02 14.00
N ALA A 57 20.35 -22.20 13.50
CA ALA A 57 18.98 -22.61 13.17
C ALA A 57 18.45 -21.85 11.96
N LEU A 58 19.02 -22.12 10.78
CA LEU A 58 18.56 -21.54 9.51
C LEU A 58 17.32 -22.24 8.93
N ALA A 59 17.00 -23.47 9.33
CA ALA A 59 15.80 -24.13 8.84
C ALA A 59 15.23 -25.09 9.88
N TYR A 60 13.92 -25.28 9.82
CA TYR A 60 13.19 -26.26 10.60
C TYR A 60 12.64 -27.34 9.68
N ILE A 61 12.82 -28.60 10.06
CA ILE A 61 12.21 -29.74 9.38
C ILE A 61 11.22 -30.39 10.33
N HIS A 62 10.00 -30.60 9.85
CA HIS A 62 8.96 -31.34 10.55
C HIS A 62 8.51 -32.53 9.72
N VAL A 63 8.21 -33.65 10.37
CA VAL A 63 7.72 -34.86 9.69
C VAL A 63 6.47 -35.34 10.41
N SER A 64 5.41 -35.61 9.66
CA SER A 64 4.11 -36.04 10.18
C SER A 64 3.39 -36.91 9.14
N ASP A 65 2.56 -37.86 9.58
CA ASP A 65 1.78 -38.73 8.69
C ASP A 65 0.55 -38.03 8.08
N ASN A 66 0.26 -36.79 8.51
CA ASN A 66 -0.88 -36.01 8.08
C ASN A 66 -0.47 -34.58 7.70
N PRO A 67 -0.67 -34.15 6.43
CA PRO A 67 -0.20 -32.86 5.95
C PRO A 67 -1.00 -31.68 6.53
N TYR A 68 -2.21 -31.92 7.06
CA TYR A 68 -3.04 -30.89 7.68
C TYR A 68 -2.60 -30.57 9.11
N THR A 69 -2.10 -31.55 9.87
CA THR A 69 -1.56 -31.32 11.21
C THR A 69 -0.10 -30.88 11.16
N LEU A 70 0.66 -31.34 10.16
CA LEU A 70 2.07 -31.02 9.93
C LEU A 70 2.37 -29.51 10.04
N PHE A 71 1.58 -28.66 9.35
CA PHE A 71 1.76 -27.21 9.41
C PHE A 71 1.53 -26.65 10.81
N LYS A 72 0.47 -27.10 11.48
CA LYS A 72 0.14 -26.61 12.83
C LYS A 72 1.21 -27.00 13.83
N GLU A 73 1.68 -28.23 13.79
CA GLU A 73 2.74 -28.74 14.66
C GLU A 73 4.07 -28.02 14.40
N ALA A 74 4.45 -27.89 13.13
CA ALA A 74 5.68 -27.22 12.73
C ALA A 74 5.69 -25.75 13.14
N PHE A 75 4.65 -24.99 12.81
CA PHE A 75 4.58 -23.57 13.17
C PHE A 75 4.43 -23.36 14.68
N THR A 76 3.84 -24.31 15.42
CA THR A 76 3.86 -24.28 16.90
C THR A 76 5.28 -24.40 17.43
N ALA A 77 6.07 -25.36 16.94
CA ALA A 77 7.47 -25.50 17.33
C ALA A 77 8.31 -24.27 16.94
N ILE A 78 8.13 -23.75 15.73
CA ILE A 78 8.82 -22.55 15.24
C ILE A 78 8.42 -21.33 16.08
N ARG A 79 7.14 -21.15 16.43
CA ARG A 79 6.66 -20.08 17.30
C ARG A 79 7.30 -20.15 18.68
N VAL A 80 7.50 -21.34 19.24
CA VAL A 80 8.16 -21.51 20.54
C VAL A 80 9.65 -21.20 20.44
N HIS A 81 10.31 -21.68 19.38
CA HIS A 81 11.74 -21.47 19.15
C HIS A 81 12.08 -19.99 18.88
N LEU A 82 11.39 -19.35 17.93
CA LEU A 82 11.67 -17.97 17.53
C LEU A 82 11.07 -16.94 18.49
N ASN A 83 9.92 -17.25 19.11
CA ASN A 83 9.20 -16.39 20.05
C ASN A 83 9.01 -14.93 19.57
N SER A 84 8.87 -14.73 18.26
CA SER A 84 8.80 -13.41 17.61
C SER A 84 7.46 -13.12 16.94
N PHE A 85 6.57 -14.11 16.86
CA PHE A 85 5.26 -13.98 16.24
C PHE A 85 4.22 -14.79 17.01
N ARG A 86 2.96 -14.57 16.66
CA ARG A 86 1.81 -15.33 17.17
C ARG A 86 1.15 -16.11 16.05
N LEU A 87 0.69 -17.31 16.37
CA LEU A 87 -0.15 -18.13 15.49
C LEU A 87 -1.52 -17.48 15.29
N LEU A 88 -2.24 -17.94 14.26
CA LEU A 88 -3.59 -17.44 13.97
C LEU A 88 -4.52 -17.67 15.17
N GLU A 89 -4.44 -18.82 15.81
CA GLU A 89 -5.25 -19.22 16.97
C GLU A 89 -4.91 -18.44 18.25
N GLU A 90 -3.74 -17.80 18.29
CA GLU A 90 -3.31 -16.93 19.41
C GLU A 90 -3.72 -15.46 19.19
N LYS A 91 -4.26 -15.11 18.02
CA LYS A 91 -4.71 -13.75 17.67
C LYS A 91 -6.20 -13.62 17.93
N THR A 92 -6.60 -12.48 18.51
CA THR A 92 -8.01 -12.12 18.63
C THR A 92 -8.52 -11.62 17.28
N LEU A 93 -9.59 -12.23 16.76
CA LEU A 93 -10.26 -11.73 15.56
C LEU A 93 -10.80 -10.32 15.85
N PRO A 94 -10.49 -9.31 15.01
CA PRO A 94 -11.06 -7.98 15.20
C PRO A 94 -12.56 -8.00 14.86
N PRO A 95 -13.37 -7.14 15.51
CA PRO A 95 -14.81 -7.03 15.23
C PRO A 95 -15.17 -6.74 13.76
N LEU A 96 -14.19 -6.31 12.96
CA LEU A 96 -14.32 -6.03 11.54
C LEU A 96 -14.56 -7.30 10.69
N VAL A 97 -14.10 -8.47 11.12
CA VAL A 97 -14.15 -9.72 10.32
C VAL A 97 -15.58 -10.12 9.94
N ASP A 98 -16.56 -9.83 10.82
CA ASP A 98 -17.97 -10.17 10.60
C ASP A 98 -18.77 -9.03 9.95
N ARG A 99 -18.10 -8.02 9.39
CA ARG A 99 -18.72 -6.83 8.83
C ARG A 99 -18.57 -6.81 7.31
N PHE A 100 -19.63 -6.42 6.62
CA PHE A 100 -19.53 -6.04 5.21
C PHE A 100 -18.95 -4.62 5.11
N GLY A 101 -17.99 -4.42 4.22
CA GLY A 101 -17.42 -3.11 3.94
C GLY A 101 -17.08 -2.94 2.47
N TRP A 102 -16.75 -1.71 2.11
CA TRP A 102 -16.49 -1.32 0.73
C TRP A 102 -15.17 -0.57 0.61
N CYS A 103 -14.38 -0.93 -0.40
CA CYS A 103 -13.13 -0.28 -0.76
C CYS A 103 -13.33 0.51 -2.05
N THR A 104 -12.84 1.75 -2.10
CA THR A 104 -13.07 2.67 -3.22
C THR A 104 -12.21 2.37 -4.45
N TRP A 105 -11.21 1.49 -4.37
CA TRP A 105 -10.19 1.27 -5.41
C TRP A 105 -10.80 0.94 -6.78
N ASP A 106 -11.54 -0.16 -6.91
CA ASP A 106 -12.08 -0.58 -8.22
C ASP A 106 -13.13 0.38 -8.79
N ALA A 107 -13.72 1.22 -7.93
CA ALA A 107 -14.74 2.19 -8.33
C ALA A 107 -14.14 3.49 -8.90
N PHE A 108 -13.00 3.93 -8.36
CA PHE A 108 -12.46 5.25 -8.69
C PHE A 108 -10.97 5.27 -9.00
N TYR A 109 -10.20 4.27 -8.59
CA TYR A 109 -8.74 4.35 -8.49
C TYR A 109 -8.35 5.70 -7.85
N LEU A 110 -7.50 6.47 -8.51
CA LEU A 110 -7.01 7.76 -8.01
C LEU A 110 -7.98 8.91 -8.23
N THR A 111 -9.12 8.63 -8.84
CA THR A 111 -10.17 9.62 -9.05
C THR A 111 -11.15 9.73 -7.89
N VAL A 112 -10.88 9.05 -6.77
CA VAL A 112 -11.71 9.04 -5.58
C VAL A 112 -11.96 10.47 -5.06
N GLU A 113 -13.22 10.77 -4.76
CA GLU A 113 -13.63 12.08 -4.23
C GLU A 113 -14.85 11.96 -3.30
N PRO A 114 -15.08 12.95 -2.40
CA PRO A 114 -16.17 12.91 -1.43
C PRO A 114 -17.55 12.57 -2.01
N ALA A 115 -17.92 13.19 -3.14
CA ALA A 115 -19.23 13.02 -3.74
C ALA A 115 -19.44 11.61 -4.33
N GLY A 116 -18.39 11.03 -4.94
CA GLY A 116 -18.41 9.66 -5.43
C GLY A 116 -18.55 8.63 -4.30
N ILE A 117 -17.82 8.83 -3.21
CA ILE A 117 -17.92 7.97 -2.01
C ILE A 117 -19.33 8.04 -1.41
N TRP A 118 -19.85 9.25 -1.21
CA TRP A 118 -21.19 9.47 -0.65
C TRP A 118 -22.26 8.72 -1.44
N ARG A 119 -22.21 8.87 -2.77
CA ARG A 119 -23.13 8.19 -3.67
C ARG A 119 -22.99 6.67 -3.58
N GLY A 120 -21.77 6.14 -3.59
CA GLY A 120 -21.55 4.69 -3.49
C GLY A 120 -22.13 4.10 -2.20
N VAL A 121 -21.86 4.72 -1.05
CA VAL A 121 -22.42 4.26 0.24
C VAL A 121 -23.95 4.39 0.27
N LYS A 122 -24.50 5.45 -0.33
CA LYS A 122 -25.95 5.63 -0.48
C LYS A 122 -26.57 4.52 -1.34
N GLU A 123 -25.98 4.19 -2.49
CA GLU A 123 -26.48 3.13 -3.38
C GLU A 123 -26.49 1.77 -2.67
N PHE A 124 -25.45 1.44 -1.89
CA PHE A 124 -25.45 0.24 -1.04
C PHE A 124 -26.57 0.23 0.01
N LEU A 125 -26.80 1.37 0.67
CA LEU A 125 -27.88 1.52 1.65
C LEU A 125 -29.26 1.33 0.99
N GLU A 126 -29.49 1.94 -0.17
CA GLU A 126 -30.75 1.81 -0.93
C GLU A 126 -30.96 0.39 -1.48
N ALA A 127 -29.88 -0.33 -1.78
CA ALA A 127 -29.91 -1.74 -2.15
C ALA A 127 -30.13 -2.69 -0.96
N GLY A 128 -30.19 -2.18 0.28
CA GLY A 128 -30.41 -2.99 1.49
C GLY A 128 -29.16 -3.71 2.02
N ILE A 129 -27.97 -3.36 1.53
CA ILE A 129 -26.67 -3.94 1.92
C ILE A 129 -25.69 -2.85 2.39
N PRO A 130 -26.03 -2.06 3.43
CA PRO A 130 -25.22 -0.93 3.85
C PRO A 130 -23.85 -1.39 4.38
N PRO A 131 -22.72 -0.82 3.88
CA PRO A 131 -21.41 -1.11 4.42
C PRO A 131 -21.31 -0.60 5.86
N ARG A 132 -20.77 -1.43 6.73
CA ARG A 132 -20.43 -1.10 8.11
C ARG A 132 -19.08 -0.42 8.23
N PHE A 133 -18.21 -0.60 7.23
CA PHE A 133 -16.95 0.12 7.12
C PHE A 133 -16.65 0.51 5.67
N LEU A 134 -15.91 1.60 5.51
CA LEU A 134 -15.43 2.13 4.24
C LEU A 134 -13.91 2.17 4.26
N ILE A 135 -13.24 1.75 3.19
CA ILE A 135 -11.82 2.05 2.95
C ILE A 135 -11.75 3.08 1.82
N ILE A 136 -11.31 4.29 2.15
CA ILE A 136 -10.88 5.29 1.16
C ILE A 136 -9.48 4.86 0.72
N ASP A 137 -9.45 4.09 -0.38
CA ASP A 137 -8.21 3.64 -0.99
C ASP A 137 -7.44 4.80 -1.65
N ASP A 138 -6.33 4.51 -2.30
CA ASP A 138 -5.38 5.50 -2.81
C ASP A 138 -6.01 6.61 -3.69
N GLY A 139 -5.39 7.80 -3.68
CA GLY A 139 -5.88 9.02 -4.34
C GLY A 139 -6.39 10.12 -3.40
N TRP A 140 -6.42 9.88 -2.09
CA TRP A 140 -6.81 10.89 -1.08
C TRP A 140 -5.62 11.69 -0.52
N GLN A 141 -4.39 11.19 -0.65
CA GLN A 141 -3.19 11.78 -0.03
C GLN A 141 -2.66 13.00 -0.77
N SER A 142 -1.96 13.88 -0.04
CA SER A 142 -1.17 14.97 -0.62
C SER A 142 0.15 14.44 -1.21
N ILE A 143 0.14 14.12 -2.50
CA ILE A 143 1.30 13.57 -3.21
C ILE A 143 1.76 14.45 -4.38
N ASN A 144 3.05 14.45 -4.68
CA ASN A 144 3.61 15.09 -5.88
C ASN A 144 4.93 14.43 -6.33
N MET A 145 5.36 14.78 -7.54
CA MET A 145 6.62 14.29 -8.12
C MET A 145 7.79 15.22 -7.77
N ASP A 146 9.00 14.68 -7.64
CA ASP A 146 10.20 15.46 -7.26
C ASP A 146 10.49 16.66 -8.19
N GLY A 147 10.07 16.59 -9.47
CA GLY A 147 10.19 17.67 -10.46
C GLY A 147 9.05 18.70 -10.47
N GLU A 148 7.99 18.49 -9.69
CA GLU A 148 6.84 19.39 -9.59
C GLU A 148 6.97 20.36 -8.40
N ASN A 149 6.06 21.34 -8.33
CA ASN A 149 5.99 22.26 -7.21
C ASN A 149 5.79 21.48 -5.89
N PRO A 150 6.72 21.61 -4.90
CA PRO A 150 6.68 20.82 -3.68
C PRO A 150 5.48 21.08 -2.77
N LYS A 151 4.69 22.13 -3.04
CA LYS A 151 3.52 22.53 -2.23
C LYS A 151 2.18 22.24 -2.89
N GLU A 152 2.19 21.72 -4.11
CA GLU A 152 0.97 21.44 -4.87
C GLU A 152 0.85 19.93 -5.10
N CYS A 153 -0.39 19.43 -5.08
CA CYS A 153 -0.68 18.05 -5.42
C CYS A 153 -0.44 17.79 -6.90
N ALA A 154 0.06 16.60 -7.23
CA ALA A 154 0.04 16.10 -8.60
C ALA A 154 -1.40 16.05 -9.12
N ARG A 155 -1.59 16.53 -10.34
CA ARG A 155 -2.91 16.65 -10.97
C ARG A 155 -3.09 15.60 -12.06
N ASN A 156 -4.36 15.31 -12.35
CA ASN A 156 -4.78 14.43 -13.45
C ASN A 156 -4.32 12.97 -13.33
N LEU A 157 -3.99 12.50 -12.13
CA LEU A 157 -3.72 11.10 -11.85
C LEU A 157 -5.03 10.29 -11.86
N VAL A 158 -5.01 9.13 -12.53
CA VAL A 158 -6.17 8.24 -12.67
C VAL A 158 -5.82 6.81 -12.27
N LEU A 159 -4.76 6.24 -12.84
CA LEU A 159 -4.33 4.86 -12.61
C LEU A 159 -3.01 4.79 -11.85
N GLY A 160 -2.75 3.63 -11.25
CA GLY A 160 -1.60 3.42 -10.37
C GLY A 160 -0.23 3.61 -11.02
N GLY A 161 -0.09 3.39 -12.34
CA GLY A 161 1.24 3.36 -12.98
C GLY A 161 2.05 4.66 -12.87
N GLU A 162 1.44 5.80 -13.20
CA GLU A 162 2.16 7.09 -13.21
C GLU A 162 2.46 7.62 -11.80
N GLN A 163 1.59 7.35 -10.83
CA GLN A 163 1.72 7.86 -9.46
C GLN A 163 2.76 7.11 -8.61
N MET A 164 3.24 5.94 -9.03
CA MET A 164 4.08 5.09 -8.19
C MET A 164 5.43 5.74 -7.82
N THR A 165 5.84 6.78 -8.54
CA THR A 165 7.02 7.60 -8.22
C THR A 165 6.69 8.85 -7.41
N ALA A 166 5.41 9.12 -7.16
CA ALA A 166 4.97 10.26 -6.37
C ALA A 166 5.22 10.03 -4.88
N ARG A 167 5.49 11.11 -4.17
CA ARG A 167 5.82 11.09 -2.74
C ARG A 167 4.84 11.94 -1.95
N LEU A 168 4.58 11.51 -0.72
CA LEU A 168 3.82 12.26 0.26
C LEU A 168 4.58 13.55 0.61
N TYR A 169 3.96 14.72 0.40
CA TYR A 169 4.58 16.01 0.76
C TYR A 169 3.91 16.68 1.97
N SER A 170 2.73 16.21 2.37
CA SER A 170 2.00 16.67 3.55
C SER A 170 1.25 15.49 4.17
N PHE A 171 1.09 15.49 5.50
CA PHE A 171 0.26 14.52 6.20
C PHE A 171 -1.24 14.80 6.08
N GLU A 172 -1.59 16.00 5.65
CA GLU A 172 -2.98 16.41 5.39
C GLU A 172 -3.48 15.81 4.07
N GLU A 173 -4.79 15.76 3.95
CA GLU A 173 -5.48 15.26 2.77
C GLU A 173 -5.18 16.08 1.51
N GLY A 174 -5.28 15.44 0.34
CA GLY A 174 -5.08 16.07 -0.95
C GLY A 174 -6.23 16.99 -1.37
N GLU A 175 -6.00 17.73 -2.46
CA GLU A 175 -6.85 18.84 -2.95
C GLU A 175 -8.35 18.47 -3.05
N ARG A 176 -8.68 17.24 -3.48
CA ARG A 176 -10.09 16.78 -3.64
C ARG A 176 -10.84 16.73 -2.32
N PHE A 177 -10.18 16.34 -1.24
CA PHE A 177 -10.78 16.23 0.10
C PHE A 177 -10.64 17.54 0.86
N MET A 178 -9.51 18.23 0.73
CA MET A 178 -9.25 19.53 1.37
C MET A 178 -10.32 20.57 1.02
N ASN A 179 -10.80 20.56 -0.22
CA ASN A 179 -11.83 21.48 -0.70
C ASN A 179 -13.25 21.12 -0.24
N TYR A 180 -13.45 20.00 0.46
CA TYR A 180 -14.76 19.62 0.99
C TYR A 180 -15.26 20.64 2.03
N LYS A 181 -16.55 20.98 1.94
CA LYS A 181 -17.22 21.90 2.87
C LYS A 181 -18.25 21.14 3.70
N ALA A 182 -18.22 21.30 5.02
CA ALA A 182 -19.19 20.69 5.92
C ALA A 182 -20.64 20.98 5.51
N GLY A 183 -21.48 19.95 5.59
CA GLY A 183 -22.90 20.00 5.26
C GLY A 183 -23.20 20.08 3.76
N SER A 184 -22.21 20.15 2.87
CA SER A 184 -22.45 20.29 1.43
C SER A 184 -23.23 19.09 0.87
N LEU A 185 -22.77 17.86 1.12
CA LEU A 185 -23.42 16.64 0.67
C LEU A 185 -24.68 16.30 1.47
N LEU A 186 -24.77 16.71 2.73
CA LEU A 186 -26.02 16.59 3.50
C LEU A 186 -27.15 17.41 2.87
N LYS A 187 -26.84 18.58 2.29
CA LYS A 187 -27.84 19.47 1.67
C LYS A 187 -28.22 19.05 0.25
N ASN A 188 -27.23 18.68 -0.56
CA ASN A 188 -27.43 18.43 -1.99
C ASN A 188 -27.46 16.95 -2.36
N ASP A 189 -27.18 16.05 -1.42
CA ASP A 189 -27.16 14.59 -1.59
C ASP A 189 -26.33 14.12 -2.79
N ALA A 190 -25.17 14.78 -2.99
CA ALA A 190 -24.24 14.55 -4.10
C ALA A 190 -24.87 14.72 -5.51
N ALA A 191 -25.92 15.53 -5.65
CA ALA A 191 -26.64 15.71 -6.92
C ALA A 191 -25.78 16.21 -8.10
N HIS A 192 -24.62 16.83 -7.83
CA HIS A 192 -23.70 17.33 -8.85
C HIS A 192 -22.73 16.27 -9.38
N PHE A 193 -22.66 15.09 -8.75
CA PHE A 193 -21.71 14.05 -9.13
C PHE A 193 -22.20 13.25 -10.34
N ASP A 194 -21.42 13.32 -11.44
CA ASP A 194 -21.64 12.51 -12.63
C ASP A 194 -20.98 11.13 -12.47
N PRO A 195 -21.76 10.03 -12.37
CA PRO A 195 -21.22 8.69 -12.18
C PRO A 195 -20.51 8.14 -13.42
N MET A 196 -20.69 8.78 -14.59
CA MET A 196 -19.98 8.41 -15.82
C MET A 196 -18.60 9.03 -15.89
N LYS A 197 -18.35 10.15 -15.19
CA LYS A 197 -17.06 10.86 -15.24
C LYS A 197 -15.89 9.97 -14.79
N PRO A 198 -15.90 9.27 -13.64
CA PRO A 198 -14.80 8.37 -13.27
C PRO A 198 -14.59 7.26 -14.31
N LYS A 199 -15.66 6.68 -14.86
CA LYS A 199 -15.57 5.63 -15.88
C LYS A 199 -14.91 6.13 -17.15
N LEU A 200 -15.24 7.35 -17.59
CA LEU A 200 -14.62 7.97 -18.76
C LEU A 200 -13.13 8.25 -18.53
N LEU A 201 -12.76 8.78 -17.35
CA LEU A 201 -11.37 9.01 -16.98
C LEU A 201 -10.58 7.70 -16.96
N ILE A 202 -11.11 6.66 -16.32
CA ILE A 202 -10.48 5.33 -16.23
C ILE A 202 -10.29 4.73 -17.63
N ASN A 203 -11.34 4.74 -18.46
CA ASN A 203 -11.25 4.22 -19.83
C ASN A 203 -10.19 4.96 -20.65
N LYS A 204 -10.14 6.30 -20.54
CA LYS A 204 -9.14 7.11 -21.25
C LYS A 204 -7.72 6.84 -20.73
N ALA A 205 -7.55 6.64 -19.43
CA ALA A 205 -6.25 6.27 -18.86
C ALA A 205 -5.79 4.87 -19.31
N ILE A 206 -6.71 3.90 -19.42
CA ILE A 206 -6.42 2.57 -19.97
C ILE A 206 -5.99 2.67 -21.45
N GLU A 207 -6.61 3.54 -22.24
CA GLU A 207 -6.18 3.80 -23.62
C GLU A 207 -4.74 4.34 -23.69
N ILE A 208 -4.37 5.24 -22.78
CA ILE A 208 -3.01 5.79 -22.68
C ILE A 208 -2.01 4.69 -22.31
N GLU A 209 -2.30 3.87 -21.28
CA GLU A 209 -1.40 2.78 -20.87
C GLU A 209 -1.21 1.74 -21.99
N ARG A 210 -2.26 1.42 -22.75
CA ARG A 210 -2.16 0.56 -23.93
C ARG A 210 -1.28 1.18 -25.02
N ALA A 211 -1.49 2.47 -25.31
CA ALA A 211 -0.69 3.19 -26.31
C ALA A 211 0.80 3.26 -25.91
N LEU A 212 1.11 3.45 -24.62
CA LEU A 212 2.49 3.42 -24.11
C LEU A 212 3.14 2.04 -24.25
N LYS A 213 2.40 0.96 -23.99
CA LYS A 213 2.89 -0.42 -24.21
C LYS A 213 3.13 -0.71 -25.69
N GLU A 214 2.32 -0.14 -26.58
CA GLU A 214 2.43 -0.28 -28.03
C GLU A 214 3.46 0.67 -28.66
N GLU A 215 3.94 1.71 -27.97
CA GLU A 215 4.99 2.62 -28.47
C GLU A 215 6.28 1.86 -28.81
N GLY A 216 6.62 0.85 -28.00
CA GLY A 216 7.70 -0.09 -28.29
C GLY A 216 7.53 -0.87 -29.62
N SER A 217 6.35 -0.81 -30.24
CA SER A 217 5.99 -1.43 -31.52
C SER A 217 5.67 -0.44 -32.66
N GLY A 218 5.91 0.87 -32.47
CA GLY A 218 5.84 1.87 -33.55
C GLY A 218 4.65 2.84 -33.51
N VAL A 219 3.95 2.98 -32.38
CA VAL A 219 2.95 4.05 -32.18
C VAL A 219 3.64 5.42 -32.10
N SER A 220 3.05 6.46 -32.71
CA SER A 220 3.63 7.81 -32.69
C SER A 220 3.40 8.52 -31.36
N GLN A 221 4.44 9.17 -30.84
CA GLN A 221 4.39 9.98 -29.62
C GLN A 221 3.27 11.04 -29.65
N ALA A 222 2.99 11.59 -30.84
CA ALA A 222 1.90 12.54 -31.06
C ALA A 222 0.51 11.97 -30.69
N LYS A 223 0.29 10.66 -30.87
CA LYS A 223 -0.98 10.01 -30.48
C LYS A 223 -1.12 9.97 -28.96
N ILE A 224 -0.05 9.63 -28.24
CA ILE A 224 -0.03 9.57 -26.78
C ILE A 224 -0.27 10.97 -26.19
N GLU A 225 0.40 11.98 -26.73
CA GLU A 225 0.19 13.38 -26.34
C GLU A 225 -1.24 13.85 -26.59
N GLY A 226 -1.85 13.42 -27.71
CA GLY A 226 -3.26 13.67 -28.00
C GLY A 226 -4.18 13.08 -26.93
N LEU A 227 -4.00 11.80 -26.59
CA LEU A 227 -4.79 11.13 -25.55
C LEU A 227 -4.61 11.77 -24.17
N LYS A 228 -3.38 12.18 -23.81
CA LYS A 228 -3.11 12.90 -22.55
C LYS A 228 -3.81 14.25 -22.48
N ARG A 229 -3.92 14.95 -23.62
CA ARG A 229 -4.67 16.20 -23.72
C ARG A 229 -6.17 15.99 -23.54
N GLU A 230 -6.74 14.99 -24.23
CA GLU A 230 -8.13 14.60 -24.07
C GLU A 230 -8.45 14.23 -22.61
N LEU A 231 -7.55 13.49 -21.94
CA LEU A 231 -7.72 13.16 -20.52
C LEU A 231 -7.76 14.42 -19.65
N LYS A 232 -6.85 15.37 -19.88
CA LYS A 232 -6.83 16.66 -19.17
C LYS A 232 -8.12 17.44 -19.40
N ASP A 233 -8.65 17.44 -20.63
CA ASP A 233 -9.91 18.11 -20.96
C ASP A 233 -11.11 17.43 -20.26
N LEU A 234 -11.09 16.10 -20.08
CA LEU A 234 -12.10 15.36 -19.30
C LEU A 234 -12.09 15.69 -17.81
N PHE A 235 -10.92 15.99 -17.23
CA PHE A 235 -10.86 16.54 -15.87
C PHE A 235 -11.55 17.90 -15.80
N GLY A 236 -11.43 18.70 -16.87
CA GLY A 236 -11.93 20.06 -17.02
C GLY A 236 -10.94 21.11 -16.52
N GLU A 237 -11.25 22.40 -16.70
CA GLU A 237 -10.63 23.41 -15.86
C GLU A 237 -10.98 23.07 -14.41
N GLN A 238 -9.98 22.73 -13.59
CA GLN A 238 -10.11 22.77 -12.14
C GLN A 238 -10.29 24.24 -11.73
N GLY A 239 -11.42 24.83 -12.13
CA GLY A 239 -11.85 26.12 -11.68
C GLY A 239 -12.12 26.00 -10.20
N GLY A 240 -11.29 26.66 -9.41
CA GLY A 240 -11.66 27.02 -8.06
C GLY A 240 -13.00 27.73 -8.14
N ASN A 241 -14.08 27.01 -7.86
CA ASN A 241 -15.33 27.66 -7.56
C ASN A 241 -15.09 28.39 -6.24
N GLU A 242 -14.76 29.68 -6.36
CA GLU A 242 -15.07 30.67 -5.34
C GLU A 242 -16.58 30.59 -5.09
N MET A 243 -16.96 29.71 -4.18
CA MET A 243 -18.30 29.68 -3.60
C MET A 243 -18.14 29.82 -2.11
N ASP A 244 -18.48 31.04 -1.66
CA ASP A 244 -18.59 31.59 -0.32
C ASP A 244 -17.84 30.89 0.82
N SER A 245 -16.96 31.68 1.44
CA SER A 245 -16.27 31.41 2.70
C SER A 245 -17.26 31.22 3.86
N ALA A 246 -17.92 30.08 3.91
CA ALA A 246 -18.56 29.61 5.12
C ALA A 246 -17.43 29.27 6.13
N SER A 247 -17.42 30.01 7.23
CA SER A 247 -16.53 29.90 8.40
C SER A 247 -16.74 28.61 9.22
N GLY A 248 -16.82 27.46 8.54
CA GLY A 248 -17.03 26.14 9.14
C GLY A 248 -15.85 25.18 8.92
N GLU A 249 -15.82 24.11 9.73
CA GLU A 249 -14.94 22.95 9.52
C GLU A 249 -15.02 22.47 8.07
N GLY A 250 -13.88 22.17 7.45
CA GLY A 250 -13.77 21.66 6.07
C GLY A 250 -12.90 20.40 6.00
N GLY A 251 -12.58 19.97 4.78
CA GLY A 251 -11.63 18.89 4.59
C GLY A 251 -12.18 17.49 4.87
N LEU A 252 -11.26 16.55 5.05
CA LEU A 252 -11.55 15.15 5.37
C LEU A 252 -12.32 15.02 6.70
N SER A 253 -12.00 15.84 7.69
CA SER A 253 -12.70 15.86 9.00
C SER A 253 -14.19 16.17 8.86
N ALA A 254 -14.53 17.22 8.10
CA ALA A 254 -15.91 17.55 7.80
C ALA A 254 -16.60 16.43 7.00
N PHE A 255 -15.90 15.82 6.05
CA PHE A 255 -16.44 14.74 5.23
C PHE A 255 -16.79 13.51 6.06
N THR A 256 -15.88 13.01 6.91
CA THR A 256 -16.16 11.82 7.73
C THR A 256 -17.30 12.06 8.73
N LYS A 257 -17.42 13.28 9.26
CA LYS A 257 -18.51 13.71 10.14
C LYS A 257 -19.86 13.70 9.43
N ASP A 258 -19.92 14.21 8.20
CA ASP A 258 -21.13 14.21 7.39
C ASP A 258 -21.54 12.79 6.98
N MET A 259 -20.58 11.94 6.59
CA MET A 259 -20.82 10.53 6.28
C MET A 259 -21.49 9.81 7.46
N ARG A 260 -20.96 9.94 8.69
CA ARG A 260 -21.58 9.36 9.90
C ARG A 260 -22.89 10.03 10.29
N THR A 261 -23.09 11.28 9.89
CA THR A 261 -24.36 11.97 10.11
C THR A 261 -25.46 11.33 9.25
N ARG A 262 -25.19 11.07 7.97
CA ARG A 262 -26.16 10.48 7.03
C ARG A 262 -26.29 8.97 7.16
N PHE A 263 -25.19 8.26 7.28
CA PHE A 263 -25.11 6.79 7.23
C PHE A 263 -24.86 6.24 8.63
N LYS A 264 -25.92 6.15 9.44
CA LYS A 264 -25.83 5.72 10.86
C LYS A 264 -25.31 4.29 11.07
N GLY A 265 -25.30 3.46 10.03
CA GLY A 265 -24.72 2.11 10.05
C GLY A 265 -23.23 2.06 9.69
N LEU A 266 -22.62 3.18 9.29
CA LEU A 266 -21.20 3.24 8.97
C LEU A 266 -20.41 3.44 10.27
N ASP A 267 -19.88 2.35 10.82
CA ASP A 267 -19.12 2.33 12.06
C ASP A 267 -17.71 2.91 11.85
N ASP A 268 -17.07 2.50 10.75
CA ASP A 268 -15.64 2.66 10.53
C ASP A 268 -15.33 3.31 9.18
N ILE A 269 -14.34 4.21 9.16
CA ILE A 269 -13.82 4.84 7.94
C ILE A 269 -12.30 4.70 8.00
N TYR A 270 -11.76 3.90 7.09
CA TYR A 270 -10.36 3.59 6.97
C TYR A 270 -9.78 4.33 5.77
N VAL A 271 -8.47 4.53 5.76
CA VAL A 271 -7.75 5.08 4.60
C VAL A 271 -6.60 4.17 4.20
N TRP A 272 -6.21 4.22 2.93
CA TRP A 272 -5.01 3.56 2.44
C TRP A 272 -3.77 4.44 2.60
N HIS A 273 -2.61 3.86 2.91
CA HIS A 273 -1.31 4.48 2.65
C HIS A 273 -0.25 3.40 2.45
N ALA A 274 0.87 3.75 1.82
CA ALA A 274 2.04 2.88 1.77
C ALA A 274 2.78 2.89 3.12
N LEU A 275 3.51 1.82 3.44
CA LEU A 275 4.29 1.72 4.69
C LEU A 275 5.22 2.94 4.89
N CYS A 276 5.90 3.37 3.82
CA CYS A 276 6.86 4.49 3.88
C CYS A 276 6.23 5.86 3.53
N GLY A 277 4.90 5.98 3.43
CA GLY A 277 4.20 7.22 3.05
C GLY A 277 3.22 7.02 1.90
N ALA A 278 3.51 7.62 0.75
CA ALA A 278 2.87 7.25 -0.52
C ALA A 278 3.71 6.16 -1.23
N TRP A 279 3.35 5.78 -2.45
CA TRP A 279 4.12 4.78 -3.22
C TRP A 279 5.64 5.06 -3.27
N GLY A 280 6.04 6.29 -3.55
CA GLY A 280 7.44 6.73 -3.51
C GLY A 280 7.94 7.15 -2.12
N GLY A 281 7.19 6.90 -1.05
CA GLY A 281 7.53 7.33 0.30
C GLY A 281 7.24 8.81 0.58
N VAL A 282 8.09 9.47 1.37
CA VAL A 282 7.98 10.88 1.78
C VAL A 282 8.91 11.77 0.95
N ARG A 283 8.43 12.94 0.53
CA ARG A 283 9.22 13.92 -0.22
C ARG A 283 10.26 14.58 0.68
N THR A 284 11.52 14.51 0.28
CA THR A 284 12.63 15.15 1.01
C THR A 284 12.40 16.65 1.19
N GLY A 285 12.57 17.14 2.42
CA GLY A 285 12.45 18.56 2.76
C GLY A 285 11.03 19.13 2.75
N SER A 286 10.00 18.31 2.54
CA SER A 286 8.59 18.76 2.54
C SER A 286 7.94 18.72 3.93
N THR A 287 8.45 17.87 4.82
CA THR A 287 7.95 17.69 6.18
C THR A 287 9.03 18.04 7.20
N HIS A 288 8.69 17.96 8.49
CA HIS A 288 9.64 18.15 9.60
C HIS A 288 10.54 16.93 9.84
N LEU A 289 10.36 15.85 9.08
CA LEU A 289 11.10 14.60 9.22
C LEU A 289 12.28 14.54 8.25
N ASP A 290 13.34 13.85 8.64
CA ASP A 290 14.50 13.60 7.81
C ASP A 290 14.20 12.43 6.85
N ALA A 291 13.73 12.78 5.65
CA ALA A 291 13.45 11.83 4.59
C ALA A 291 14.54 11.85 3.52
N LYS A 292 15.14 10.69 3.24
CA LYS A 292 16.16 10.50 2.21
C LYS A 292 15.62 9.60 1.11
N ASN A 293 15.87 9.97 -0.15
CA ASN A 293 15.53 9.09 -1.27
C ASN A 293 16.58 7.98 -1.42
N HIS A 294 16.13 6.73 -1.36
CA HIS A 294 16.94 5.54 -1.57
C HIS A 294 16.62 4.96 -2.95
N LEU A 295 17.58 5.09 -3.87
CA LEU A 295 17.55 4.42 -5.18
C LEU A 295 18.16 3.03 -5.01
N HIS A 296 17.40 1.97 -5.26
CA HIS A 296 17.89 0.61 -5.17
C HIS A 296 17.62 -0.15 -6.45
N LYS A 297 18.51 -1.09 -6.76
CA LYS A 297 18.29 -2.08 -7.81
C LYS A 297 17.43 -3.20 -7.24
N ALA A 298 16.59 -3.81 -8.07
CA ALA A 298 15.90 -5.03 -7.67
C ALA A 298 16.91 -6.10 -7.26
N PHE A 299 16.63 -6.81 -6.17
CA PHE A 299 17.46 -7.96 -5.78
C PHE A 299 17.34 -9.06 -6.83
N PRO A 300 18.42 -9.81 -7.14
CA PRO A 300 18.38 -10.87 -8.14
C PRO A 300 17.29 -11.92 -7.90
N GLY A 301 16.94 -12.17 -6.63
CA GLY A 301 15.85 -13.06 -6.26
C GLY A 301 14.48 -12.60 -6.74
N LEU A 302 14.21 -11.29 -6.67
CA LEU A 302 12.96 -10.68 -7.09
C LEU A 302 12.91 -10.45 -8.61
N ASP A 303 14.04 -10.08 -9.21
CA ASP A 303 14.19 -9.95 -10.67
C ASP A 303 13.88 -11.27 -11.40
N GLY A 304 14.16 -12.40 -10.77
CA GLY A 304 13.81 -13.73 -11.28
C GLY A 304 12.36 -14.18 -11.05
N THR A 305 11.44 -13.28 -10.68
CA THR A 305 10.02 -13.59 -10.46
C THR A 305 9.13 -13.16 -11.63
N MET A 306 8.14 -12.29 -11.39
CA MET A 306 7.22 -11.77 -12.40
C MET A 306 7.55 -10.30 -12.67
N ASP A 307 7.51 -9.90 -13.95
CA ASP A 307 7.57 -8.48 -14.32
C ASP A 307 6.36 -7.74 -13.73
N ASP A 308 6.63 -6.83 -12.79
CA ASP A 308 5.63 -6.07 -12.08
C ASP A 308 5.88 -4.56 -12.22
N LEU A 309 4.86 -3.82 -12.66
CA LEU A 309 4.97 -2.38 -12.91
C LEU A 309 5.33 -1.60 -11.63
N ALA A 310 4.81 -2.00 -10.47
CA ALA A 310 5.12 -1.35 -9.22
C ALA A 310 6.59 -1.54 -8.83
N VAL A 311 7.14 -2.72 -9.06
CA VAL A 311 8.59 -2.97 -8.87
C VAL A 311 9.42 -2.10 -9.79
N ILE A 312 9.06 -2.02 -11.08
CA ILE A 312 9.75 -1.17 -12.06
C ILE A 312 9.74 0.29 -11.61
N LYS A 313 8.58 0.81 -11.18
CA LYS A 313 8.44 2.20 -10.75
C LYS A 313 9.14 2.52 -9.43
N ILE A 314 9.16 1.59 -8.49
CA ILE A 314 9.94 1.74 -7.25
C ILE A 314 11.43 1.79 -7.55
N VAL A 315 11.94 0.95 -8.46
CA VAL A 315 13.35 0.98 -8.88
C VAL A 315 13.68 2.27 -9.63
N GLU A 316 12.75 2.77 -10.46
CA GLU A 316 12.90 4.02 -11.21
C GLU A 316 12.94 5.26 -10.29
N GLY A 317 11.98 5.38 -9.38
CA GLY A 317 11.82 6.56 -8.52
C GLY A 317 12.59 6.52 -7.20
N GLY A 318 12.89 5.32 -6.69
CA GLY A 318 13.37 5.11 -5.33
C GLY A 318 12.32 5.43 -4.26
N ILE A 319 12.66 5.14 -3.01
CA ILE A 319 11.76 5.33 -1.87
C ILE A 319 12.33 6.44 -0.97
N GLY A 320 11.50 7.46 -0.72
CA GLY A 320 11.76 8.51 0.25
C GLY A 320 11.53 7.97 1.65
N LEU A 321 12.55 7.34 2.23
CA LEU A 321 12.46 6.75 3.55
C LEU A 321 12.69 7.83 4.61
N VAL A 322 11.75 7.98 5.54
CA VAL A 322 12.00 8.71 6.78
C VAL A 322 13.01 7.92 7.61
N HIS A 323 14.04 8.59 8.13
CA HIS A 323 15.09 7.97 8.92
C HIS A 323 14.47 7.04 9.99
N PRO A 324 14.90 5.76 10.11
CA PRO A 324 14.24 4.78 10.98
C PRO A 324 14.10 5.20 12.45
N ASP A 325 15.02 6.02 12.98
CA ASP A 325 14.93 6.59 14.33
C ASP A 325 13.73 7.53 14.53
N GLN A 326 13.16 8.08 13.44
CA GLN A 326 11.99 8.94 13.44
C GLN A 326 10.70 8.20 13.02
N ALA A 327 10.71 6.87 12.92
CA ALA A 327 9.53 6.12 12.49
C ALA A 327 8.31 6.36 13.40
N CYS A 328 8.51 6.43 14.72
CA CYS A 328 7.43 6.77 15.66
C CYS A 328 6.86 8.17 15.37
N ASP A 329 7.72 9.17 15.12
CA ASP A 329 7.28 10.53 14.81
C ASP A 329 6.52 10.60 13.48
N PHE A 330 6.96 9.81 12.48
CA PHE A 330 6.29 9.64 11.20
C PHE A 330 4.86 9.11 11.36
N TYR A 331 4.70 7.95 11.99
CA TYR A 331 3.37 7.37 12.18
C TYR A 331 2.50 8.20 13.12
N ASN A 332 3.07 8.76 14.21
CA ASN A 332 2.33 9.65 15.09
C ASN A 332 1.83 10.89 14.35
N SER A 333 2.63 11.49 13.47
CA SER A 333 2.24 12.67 12.68
C SER A 333 1.07 12.34 11.74
N MET A 334 1.20 11.25 10.99
CA MET A 334 0.20 10.81 10.03
C MET A 334 -1.10 10.35 10.72
N HIS A 335 -1.00 9.43 11.68
CA HIS A 335 -2.15 8.81 12.33
C HIS A 335 -2.85 9.76 13.33
N SER A 336 -2.14 10.71 13.93
CA SER A 336 -2.79 11.76 14.74
C SER A 336 -3.65 12.69 13.89
N TYR A 337 -3.18 13.06 12.69
CA TYR A 337 -3.99 13.82 11.73
C TYR A 337 -5.23 13.01 11.32
N LEU A 338 -5.04 11.76 10.89
CA LEU A 338 -6.13 10.86 10.48
C LEU A 338 -7.17 10.65 11.59
N SER A 339 -6.72 10.39 12.81
CA SER A 339 -7.61 10.24 13.97
C SER A 339 -8.43 11.50 14.23
N LYS A 340 -7.80 12.70 14.17
CA LYS A 340 -8.51 13.99 14.29
C LYS A 340 -9.49 14.23 13.15
N ALA A 341 -9.20 13.73 11.94
CA ALA A 341 -10.09 13.76 10.80
C ALA A 341 -11.20 12.68 10.88
N GLY A 342 -11.28 11.92 11.96
CA GLY A 342 -12.33 10.92 12.18
C GLY A 342 -12.10 9.62 11.41
N VAL A 343 -10.87 9.32 10.99
CA VAL A 343 -10.48 8.00 10.44
C VAL A 343 -10.23 7.03 11.61
N THR A 344 -10.70 5.78 11.47
CA THR A 344 -10.67 4.76 12.53
C THR A 344 -9.77 3.57 12.23
N GLY A 345 -9.14 3.52 11.06
CA GLY A 345 -8.19 2.48 10.69
C GLY A 345 -7.42 2.82 9.42
N ALA A 346 -6.43 1.99 9.10
CA ALA A 346 -5.63 2.13 7.89
C ALA A 346 -5.44 0.78 7.19
N LYS A 347 -5.42 0.82 5.85
CA LYS A 347 -4.91 -0.26 5.00
C LYS A 347 -3.49 0.12 4.60
N ILE A 348 -2.51 -0.65 5.05
CA ILE A 348 -1.09 -0.38 4.79
C ILE A 348 -0.60 -1.32 3.69
N ASP A 349 -0.19 -0.76 2.56
CA ASP A 349 0.38 -1.50 1.44
C ASP A 349 1.87 -1.17 1.24
N VAL A 350 2.46 -1.72 0.18
CA VAL A 350 3.86 -1.48 -0.21
C VAL A 350 4.86 -1.85 0.89
N ILE A 351 4.54 -2.84 1.71
CA ILE A 351 5.39 -3.31 2.82
C ILE A 351 6.71 -3.87 2.28
N GLN A 352 6.69 -4.43 1.07
CA GLN A 352 7.89 -4.88 0.35
C GLN A 352 8.91 -3.76 0.10
N ALA A 353 8.54 -2.48 0.27
CA ALA A 353 9.45 -1.34 0.26
C ALA A 353 10.70 -1.57 1.13
N LEU A 354 10.56 -2.28 2.25
CA LEU A 354 11.65 -2.55 3.19
C LEU A 354 12.80 -3.37 2.57
N GLU A 355 12.51 -4.19 1.56
CA GLU A 355 13.54 -4.87 0.78
C GLU A 355 14.48 -3.83 0.13
N TYR A 356 13.92 -2.77 -0.45
CA TYR A 356 14.63 -1.75 -1.21
C TYR A 356 15.23 -0.61 -0.39
N VAL A 357 15.24 -0.71 0.94
CA VAL A 357 15.84 0.36 1.75
C VAL A 357 16.72 -0.18 2.89
N GLY A 358 16.83 -1.50 3.02
CA GLY A 358 17.55 -2.15 4.12
C GLY A 358 19.06 -1.95 4.14
N GLU A 359 19.70 -1.61 3.02
CA GLU A 359 21.16 -1.62 2.86
C GLU A 359 21.89 -0.78 3.93
N GLU A 360 21.44 0.44 4.17
CA GLU A 360 22.08 1.37 5.12
C GLU A 360 21.67 1.13 6.59
N TYR A 361 20.64 0.31 6.84
CA TYR A 361 19.98 0.19 8.15
C TYR A 361 20.02 -1.22 8.75
N GLY A 362 21.04 -2.00 8.39
CA GLY A 362 21.24 -3.33 8.97
C GLY A 362 20.42 -4.44 8.29
N GLY A 363 19.81 -4.15 7.15
CA GLY A 363 19.06 -5.11 6.34
C GLY A 363 17.57 -5.15 6.65
N ARG A 364 16.83 -5.88 5.81
CA ARG A 364 15.35 -5.98 5.87
C ARG A 364 14.84 -6.49 7.22
N VAL A 365 15.50 -7.49 7.79
CA VAL A 365 15.08 -8.12 9.06
C VAL A 365 15.15 -7.12 10.22
N GLU A 366 16.16 -6.25 10.22
CA GLU A 366 16.30 -5.23 11.26
C GLU A 366 15.23 -4.15 11.13
N LEU A 367 14.93 -3.70 9.90
CA LEU A 367 13.85 -2.75 9.65
C LEU A 367 12.47 -3.32 10.02
N GLU A 368 12.21 -4.58 9.66
CA GLU A 368 10.96 -5.28 9.97
C GLU A 368 10.78 -5.59 11.46
N ARG A 369 11.86 -5.72 12.23
CA ARG A 369 11.80 -5.89 13.69
C ARG A 369 11.81 -4.56 14.44
N GLY A 370 12.19 -3.50 13.74
CA GLY A 370 12.43 -2.17 14.27
C GLY A 370 11.16 -1.36 14.53
N PRO A 371 11.31 -0.05 14.82
CA PRO A 371 10.21 0.83 15.17
C PRO A 371 9.16 0.97 14.05
N ILE A 372 9.54 0.79 12.78
CA ILE A 372 8.66 0.97 11.61
C ILE A 372 7.47 0.00 11.61
N THR A 373 7.62 -1.18 12.21
CA THR A 373 6.55 -2.21 12.28
C THR A 373 5.94 -2.33 13.68
N ARG A 374 6.48 -1.60 14.67
CA ARG A 374 6.00 -1.58 16.05
C ARG A 374 5.26 -0.29 16.42
N ALA A 375 5.49 0.78 15.67
CA ALA A 375 4.70 2.02 15.69
C ALA A 375 3.40 1.81 14.93
#